data_AF-A0A2T5C840-F1
#
_entry.id   AF-A0A2T5C840-F1
#
_cell.length_a   1.000
_cell.length_b   1.000
_cell.length_c   1.000
_cell.angle_alpha   90.00
_cell.angle_beta   90.00
_cell.angle_gamma   90.00
#
_symmetry.space_group_name_H-M   'P 1'
#
loop_
_entity.id
_entity.type
_entity.pdbx_description
1 polymer ?
#
loop_
_entity_poly.entity_id
_entity_poly.type
_entity_poly.pdbx_seq_one_letter_code
_entity_poly.pdbx_strand_id
1 'polypeptide(L)'
;MLSRFLRKPGTRAYFEQFAARSDYSIWKWLHGYVYSRWPQLYIALGTGRHPLARAIKPLGALFRTPTPSDGKPGAPSPGRKTFADTYHGKVLHLDHARKLVTVNRDIDLGDLEQVVPYAAAREIVLRNPDHILALDCPCRASSPNPCVPVGVCLIVGEPFAGFIAEHHPDKSRWITQEEAQDILKAEHDRGHVHHAFFKDVMLGRFYAICNCCSCCCGAMQAHRGGTPMLASSGYVCAMDRERCVDCGLCASHCQFQAIQRRGDGWEVNAVACMGCGVCVSKCPQAALNLGRAPHRGDPLDIQEIMTRRGLS
;
A
#
# COMPACT_ATOMS: atom_id res chain seq x y z
N MET A 1 -18.35 -23.96 -18.91
CA MET A 1 -17.78 -22.62 -18.62
C MET A 1 -16.92 -22.62 -17.35
N LEU A 2 -17.39 -23.20 -16.22
CA LEU A 2 -16.59 -23.38 -14.99
C LEU A 2 -15.30 -24.21 -15.20
N SER A 3 -15.38 -25.30 -15.99
CA SER A 3 -14.24 -26.20 -16.25
C SER A 3 -13.08 -25.53 -16.99
N ARG A 4 -13.33 -24.44 -17.73
CA ARG A 4 -12.29 -23.69 -18.45
C ARG A 4 -11.67 -22.59 -17.57
N PHE A 5 -12.41 -22.10 -16.57
CA PHE A 5 -11.95 -21.16 -15.55
C PHE A 5 -10.97 -21.79 -14.55
N LEU A 6 -11.23 -23.05 -14.15
CA LEU A 6 -10.38 -23.79 -13.21
C LEU A 6 -9.15 -24.45 -13.86
N ARG A 7 -8.95 -24.31 -15.18
CA ARG A 7 -7.75 -24.84 -15.89
C ARG A 7 -6.51 -23.97 -15.72
N LYS A 8 -6.69 -22.71 -15.32
CA LYS A 8 -5.59 -21.77 -15.12
C LYS A 8 -4.97 -21.99 -13.72
N PRO A 9 -3.68 -22.38 -13.62
CA PRO A 9 -3.05 -22.76 -12.35
C PRO A 9 -3.13 -21.69 -11.24
N GLY A 10 -2.82 -20.43 -11.53
CA GLY A 10 -2.87 -19.32 -10.57
C GLY A 10 -4.30 -19.02 -10.10
N THR A 11 -5.26 -19.10 -11.03
CA THR A 11 -6.68 -19.02 -10.72
C THR A 11 -7.08 -20.14 -9.75
N ARG A 12 -6.74 -21.39 -10.07
CA ARG A 12 -7.01 -22.54 -9.21
C ARG A 12 -6.35 -22.41 -7.83
N ALA A 13 -5.08 -22.00 -7.76
CA ALA A 13 -4.37 -21.79 -6.50
C ALA A 13 -5.05 -20.69 -5.64
N TYR A 14 -5.50 -19.61 -6.27
CA TYR A 14 -6.30 -18.56 -5.59
C TYR A 14 -7.61 -19.12 -5.03
N PHE A 15 -8.32 -19.93 -5.82
CA PHE A 15 -9.55 -20.60 -5.38
C PHE A 15 -9.31 -21.57 -4.22
N GLU A 16 -8.28 -22.41 -4.29
CA GLU A 16 -7.94 -23.40 -3.27
C GLU A 16 -7.60 -22.72 -1.95
N GLN A 17 -6.79 -21.65 -1.97
CA GLN A 17 -6.48 -20.89 -0.76
C GLN A 17 -7.69 -20.17 -0.17
N PHE A 18 -8.60 -19.69 -1.02
CA PHE A 18 -9.85 -19.12 -0.54
C PHE A 18 -10.77 -20.19 0.08
N ALA A 19 -10.92 -21.34 -0.57
CA ALA A 19 -11.76 -22.44 -0.09
C ALA A 19 -11.25 -23.04 1.23
N ALA A 20 -9.94 -22.93 1.50
CA ALA A 20 -9.35 -23.33 2.77
C ALA A 20 -9.66 -22.39 3.95
N ARG A 21 -10.20 -21.18 3.70
CA ARG A 21 -10.57 -20.21 4.74
C ARG A 21 -12.01 -20.44 5.21
N SER A 22 -12.17 -21.03 6.40
CA SER A 22 -13.49 -21.26 7.01
C SER A 22 -14.20 -19.96 7.44
N ASP A 23 -13.46 -18.88 7.64
CA ASP A 23 -13.98 -17.57 8.04
C ASP A 23 -14.44 -16.70 6.85
N TYR A 24 -14.36 -17.23 5.63
CA TYR A 24 -14.62 -16.47 4.40
C TYR A 24 -15.94 -16.88 3.73
N SER A 25 -16.81 -15.90 3.50
CA SER A 25 -18.08 -16.12 2.80
C SER A 25 -17.90 -16.15 1.28
N ILE A 26 -18.87 -16.75 0.58
CA ILE A 26 -18.92 -16.75 -0.90
C ILE A 26 -18.98 -15.32 -1.48
N TRP A 27 -19.54 -14.36 -0.75
CA TRP A 27 -19.55 -12.96 -1.16
C TRP A 27 -18.16 -12.33 -1.10
N LYS A 28 -17.39 -12.63 -0.06
CA LYS A 28 -16.01 -12.19 0.09
C LYS A 28 -15.13 -12.79 -1.01
N TRP A 29 -15.44 -14.02 -1.42
CA TRP A 29 -14.80 -14.69 -2.56
C TRP A 29 -15.04 -13.94 -3.85
N LEU A 30 -16.31 -13.72 -4.17
CA LEU A 30 -16.71 -13.03 -5.38
C LEU A 30 -16.09 -11.62 -5.44
N HIS A 31 -16.06 -10.92 -4.31
CA HIS A 31 -15.43 -9.61 -4.21
C HIS A 31 -13.93 -9.65 -4.48
N GLY A 32 -13.19 -10.58 -3.86
CA GLY A 32 -11.76 -10.75 -4.12
C GLY A 32 -11.48 -11.14 -5.57
N TYR A 33 -12.29 -12.05 -6.13
CA TYR A 33 -12.18 -12.43 -7.53
C TYR A 33 -12.41 -11.24 -8.47
N VAL A 34 -13.47 -10.46 -8.29
CA VAL A 34 -13.77 -9.27 -9.09
C VAL A 34 -12.64 -8.24 -8.96
N TYR A 35 -12.16 -8.02 -7.74
CA TYR A 35 -11.07 -7.09 -7.45
C TYR A 35 -9.79 -7.46 -8.21
N SER A 36 -9.38 -8.73 -8.13
CA SER A 36 -8.16 -9.21 -8.80
C SER A 36 -8.33 -9.37 -10.31
N ARG A 37 -9.54 -9.71 -10.78
CA ARG A 37 -9.82 -9.92 -12.21
C ARG A 37 -9.96 -8.62 -12.98
N TRP A 38 -10.43 -7.55 -12.34
CA TRP A 38 -10.61 -6.23 -12.95
C TRP A 38 -10.13 -5.08 -12.04
N PRO A 39 -8.85 -5.05 -11.63
CA PRO A 39 -8.34 -4.10 -10.65
C PRO A 39 -8.40 -2.65 -11.17
N GLN A 40 -8.15 -2.43 -12.46
CA GLN A 40 -8.23 -1.09 -13.07
C GLN A 40 -9.65 -0.53 -13.04
N LEU A 41 -10.64 -1.31 -13.47
CA LEU A 41 -12.05 -0.90 -13.43
C LEU A 41 -12.51 -0.71 -11.98
N TYR A 42 -12.16 -1.64 -11.09
CA TYR A 42 -12.52 -1.59 -9.68
C TYR A 42 -11.99 -0.30 -9.04
N ILE A 43 -10.71 0.02 -9.24
CA ILE A 43 -10.09 1.23 -8.70
C ILE A 43 -10.68 2.48 -9.36
N ALA A 44 -10.86 2.50 -10.68
CA ALA A 44 -11.43 3.65 -11.38
C ALA A 44 -12.86 3.97 -10.90
N LEU A 45 -13.68 2.95 -10.62
CA LEU A 45 -14.99 3.13 -10.01
C LEU A 45 -14.87 3.64 -8.57
N GLY A 46 -14.02 3.03 -7.75
CA GLY A 46 -13.82 3.41 -6.34
C GLY A 46 -13.27 4.81 -6.15
N THR A 47 -12.41 5.29 -7.07
CA THR A 47 -11.87 6.66 -7.05
C THR A 47 -12.75 7.66 -7.81
N GLY A 48 -13.89 7.23 -8.37
CA GLY A 48 -14.78 8.11 -9.13
C GLY A 48 -14.24 8.57 -10.48
N ARG A 49 -13.21 7.90 -11.02
CA ARG A 49 -12.54 8.24 -12.29
C ARG A 49 -13.15 7.54 -13.50
N HIS A 50 -14.00 6.55 -13.29
CA HIS A 50 -14.76 5.91 -14.36
C HIS A 50 -16.11 6.62 -14.58
N PRO A 51 -16.58 6.81 -15.82
CA PRO A 51 -17.87 7.47 -16.10
C PRO A 51 -19.06 6.84 -15.34
N LEU A 52 -19.09 5.51 -15.25
CA LEU A 52 -20.13 4.77 -14.52
C LEU A 52 -20.13 5.02 -13.01
N ALA A 53 -19.07 5.58 -12.42
CA ALA A 53 -19.02 5.81 -10.97
C ALA A 53 -20.14 6.76 -10.49
N ARG A 54 -20.58 7.69 -11.35
CA ARG A 54 -21.71 8.59 -11.04
C ARG A 54 -23.05 7.85 -10.94
N ALA A 55 -23.25 6.81 -11.74
CA ALA A 55 -24.47 6.00 -11.75
C ALA A 55 -24.54 5.05 -10.54
N ILE A 56 -23.39 4.60 -10.02
CA ILE A 56 -23.32 3.62 -8.92
C ILE A 56 -23.21 4.32 -7.54
N LYS A 57 -22.77 5.58 -7.48
CA LYS A 57 -22.71 6.39 -6.26
C LYS A 57 -23.97 6.35 -5.38
N PRO A 58 -25.20 6.52 -5.91
CA PRO A 58 -26.41 6.47 -5.08
C PRO A 58 -26.68 5.07 -4.48
N LEU A 59 -26.32 4.00 -5.20
CA LEU A 59 -26.42 2.62 -4.69
C LEU A 59 -25.37 2.33 -3.60
N GLY A 60 -24.14 2.84 -3.76
CA GLY A 60 -23.07 2.68 -2.78
C GLY A 60 -23.30 3.46 -1.47
N ALA A 61 -24.08 4.54 -1.50
CA ALA A 61 -24.47 5.28 -0.30
C ALA A 61 -25.41 4.45 0.62
N LEU A 62 -26.18 3.52 0.04
CA LEU A 62 -27.04 2.60 0.78
C LEU A 62 -26.25 1.55 1.59
N PHE A 63 -25.01 1.27 1.16
CA PHE A 63 -24.09 0.32 1.80
C PHE A 63 -22.91 1.00 2.52
N ARG A 64 -22.94 2.34 2.65
CA ARG A 64 -21.92 3.09 3.40
C ARG A 64 -22.11 2.78 4.89
N THR A 65 -21.18 2.04 5.47
CA THR A 65 -21.00 2.08 6.92
C THR A 65 -20.64 3.53 7.30
N PRO A 66 -21.29 4.15 8.30
CA PRO A 66 -21.07 5.55 8.59
C PRO A 66 -19.63 5.74 9.08
N THR A 67 -18.84 6.53 8.35
CA THR A 67 -17.58 7.11 8.80
C THR A 67 -17.90 8.24 9.78
N PRO A 68 -17.44 8.21 11.04
CA PRO A 68 -17.50 9.40 11.87
C PRO A 68 -16.51 10.42 11.30
N SER A 69 -17.02 11.46 10.66
CA SER A 69 -16.37 12.77 10.78
C SER A 69 -16.65 13.22 12.20
N ASP A 70 -15.60 13.37 13.01
CA ASP A 70 -15.41 14.46 13.98
C ASP A 70 -14.26 14.11 14.92
N GLY A 71 -13.18 14.89 14.85
CA GLY A 71 -12.26 15.11 15.97
C GLY A 71 -11.21 14.03 16.29
N LYS A 72 -9.95 14.37 16.00
CA LYS A 72 -8.67 13.81 16.50
C LYS A 72 -8.18 12.48 15.87
N PRO A 73 -6.86 12.37 15.57
CA PRO A 73 -6.23 11.09 15.25
C PRO A 73 -6.12 10.29 16.55
N GLY A 74 -7.17 9.55 16.89
CA GLY A 74 -7.28 8.68 18.06
C GLY A 74 -7.45 7.23 17.63
N ALA A 75 -6.91 6.33 18.46
CA ALA A 75 -6.84 4.88 18.27
C ALA A 75 -8.15 4.21 17.77
N PRO A 76 -8.06 3.06 17.07
CA PRO A 76 -9.23 2.30 16.63
C PRO A 76 -10.16 1.98 17.81
N SER A 77 -11.44 2.36 17.71
CA SER A 77 -12.47 1.95 18.66
C SER A 77 -12.73 0.44 18.54
N PRO A 78 -12.78 -0.32 19.65
CA PRO A 78 -13.06 -1.74 19.61
C PRO A 78 -14.46 -2.01 19.02
N GLY A 79 -14.54 -2.79 17.95
CA GLY A 79 -15.78 -3.42 17.48
C GLY A 79 -16.49 -2.84 16.24
N ARG A 80 -16.03 -1.73 15.64
CA ARG A 80 -16.68 -1.15 14.44
C ARG A 80 -15.76 -1.08 13.23
N LYS A 81 -15.93 -2.01 12.29
CA LYS A 81 -15.14 -2.11 11.04
C LYS A 81 -15.45 -0.95 10.08
N THR A 82 -14.44 -0.20 9.71
CA THR A 82 -14.45 0.85 8.69
C THR A 82 -13.94 0.31 7.35
N PHE A 83 -14.10 1.06 6.26
CA PHE A 83 -13.51 0.71 4.96
C PHE A 83 -11.97 0.58 5.03
N ALA A 84 -11.32 1.37 5.89
CA ALA A 84 -9.88 1.28 6.08
C ALA A 84 -9.45 -0.03 6.78
N ASP A 85 -10.34 -0.66 7.57
CA ASP A 85 -10.04 -1.95 8.18
C ASP A 85 -10.03 -3.10 7.16
N THR A 86 -10.65 -2.92 6.00
CA THR A 86 -10.71 -3.96 4.95
C THR A 86 -9.68 -3.76 3.85
N TYR A 87 -9.19 -2.53 3.65
CA TYR A 87 -8.14 -2.23 2.69
C TYR A 87 -7.27 -1.08 3.20
N HIS A 88 -5.98 -1.30 3.36
CA HIS A 88 -5.05 -0.26 3.79
C HIS A 88 -3.62 -0.54 3.37
N GLY A 89 -2.79 0.49 3.46
CA GLY A 89 -1.36 0.42 3.20
C GLY A 89 -0.53 0.82 4.42
N LYS A 90 0.59 0.14 4.66
CA LYS A 90 1.63 0.58 5.58
C LYS A 90 2.71 1.32 4.81
N VAL A 91 3.02 2.56 5.20
CA VAL A 91 4.12 3.33 4.58
C VAL A 91 5.46 2.65 4.87
N LEU A 92 6.30 2.54 3.85
CA LEU A 92 7.63 1.92 3.93
C LEU A 92 8.72 2.92 3.57
N HIS A 93 9.88 2.73 4.20
CA HIS A 93 11.15 3.24 3.68
C HIS A 93 11.60 2.38 2.49
N LEU A 94 12.50 2.93 1.67
CA LEU A 94 13.08 2.19 0.54
C LEU A 94 13.70 0.86 1.01
N ASP A 95 14.50 0.88 2.07
CA ASP A 95 15.19 -0.32 2.55
C ASP A 95 14.22 -1.39 3.05
N HIS A 96 13.15 -1.01 3.75
CA HIS A 96 12.11 -1.96 4.20
C HIS A 96 11.37 -2.59 3.01
N ALA A 97 11.08 -1.81 1.97
CA ALA A 97 10.49 -2.33 0.75
C ALA A 97 11.44 -3.29 0.01
N ARG A 98 12.74 -2.98 -0.03
CA ARG A 98 13.77 -3.87 -0.62
C ARG A 98 13.90 -5.19 0.14
N LYS A 99 13.88 -5.15 1.48
CA LYS A 99 13.89 -6.37 2.31
C LYS A 99 12.67 -7.26 2.04
N LEU A 100 11.48 -6.67 1.84
CA LEU A 100 10.26 -7.44 1.52
C LEU A 100 10.36 -8.18 0.17
N VAL A 101 10.90 -7.54 -0.87
CA VAL A 101 11.02 -8.17 -2.21
C VAL A 101 12.23 -9.10 -2.34
N THR A 102 13.08 -9.19 -1.32
CA THR A 102 14.28 -10.06 -1.32
C THR A 102 14.13 -11.27 -0.41
N VAL A 103 12.97 -11.46 0.22
CA VAL A 103 12.64 -12.71 0.92
C VAL A 103 12.67 -13.85 -0.11
N ASN A 104 13.41 -14.92 0.19
CA ASN A 104 13.66 -16.05 -0.73
C ASN A 104 13.18 -17.40 -0.19
N ARG A 105 12.37 -17.37 0.88
CA ARG A 105 11.72 -18.54 1.46
C ARG A 105 10.30 -18.22 1.87
N ASP A 106 9.46 -19.24 1.88
CA ASP A 106 8.11 -19.11 2.42
C ASP A 106 8.15 -18.64 3.88
N ILE A 107 7.30 -17.67 4.19
CA ILE A 107 7.14 -17.16 5.55
C ILE A 107 5.67 -17.03 5.91
N ASP A 108 5.35 -17.35 7.16
CA ASP A 108 4.07 -17.07 7.78
C ASP A 108 4.35 -16.35 9.10
N LEU A 109 4.09 -15.04 9.10
CA LEU A 109 4.25 -14.19 10.27
C LEU A 109 2.93 -13.96 10.99
N GLY A 110 1.84 -14.62 10.59
CA GLY A 110 0.53 -14.47 11.19
C GLY A 110 0.15 -13.01 11.44
N ASP A 111 -0.48 -12.75 12.58
CA ASP A 111 -0.97 -11.43 12.97
C ASP A 111 0.17 -10.43 13.30
N LEU A 112 0.10 -9.23 12.69
CA LEU A 112 1.04 -8.12 12.88
C LEU A 112 0.36 -6.85 13.44
N GLU A 113 -0.60 -6.96 14.35
CA GLU A 113 -1.33 -5.84 14.96
C GLU A 113 -0.50 -4.60 15.32
N GLN A 114 0.68 -4.78 15.91
CA GLN A 114 1.55 -3.66 16.31
C GLN A 114 2.20 -2.94 15.11
N VAL A 115 2.34 -3.62 13.98
CA VAL A 115 2.92 -3.08 12.75
C VAL A 115 1.81 -2.50 11.85
N VAL A 116 0.67 -3.19 11.80
CA VAL A 116 -0.49 -2.87 10.98
C VAL A 116 -1.69 -2.68 11.92
N PRO A 117 -1.94 -1.44 12.40
CA PRO A 117 -2.87 -1.16 13.49
C PRO A 117 -4.33 -1.08 13.02
N TYR A 118 -4.75 -2.03 12.20
CA TYR A 118 -6.12 -2.20 11.70
C TYR A 118 -6.74 -3.48 12.25
N ALA A 119 -8.07 -3.53 12.28
CA ALA A 119 -8.80 -4.66 12.87
C ALA A 119 -8.78 -5.94 12.02
N ALA A 120 -8.43 -5.85 10.73
CA ALA A 120 -8.32 -6.97 9.81
C ALA A 120 -7.19 -6.71 8.81
N ALA A 121 -6.93 -7.68 7.94
CA ALA A 121 -5.97 -7.57 6.85
C ALA A 121 -4.55 -7.16 7.31
N ARG A 122 -3.98 -7.90 8.26
CA ARG A 122 -2.69 -7.56 8.89
C ARG A 122 -1.66 -8.66 8.82
N GLU A 123 -1.97 -9.75 8.12
CA GLU A 123 -1.09 -10.90 8.03
C GLU A 123 -0.02 -10.73 6.95
N ILE A 124 1.17 -11.31 7.17
CA ILE A 124 2.14 -11.58 6.10
C ILE A 124 2.32 -13.08 5.99
N VAL A 125 1.73 -13.62 4.93
CA VAL A 125 1.95 -15.00 4.50
C VAL A 125 2.44 -14.94 3.06
N LEU A 126 3.72 -15.21 2.85
CA LEU A 126 4.36 -15.23 1.55
C LEU A 126 4.67 -16.66 1.15
N ARG A 127 4.11 -17.07 0.02
CA ARG A 127 4.42 -18.32 -0.68
C ARG A 127 5.11 -17.97 -1.98
N ASN A 128 6.23 -18.61 -2.29
CA ASN A 128 7.06 -18.27 -3.46
C ASN A 128 7.35 -16.76 -3.52
N PRO A 129 7.98 -16.15 -2.50
CA PRO A 129 8.18 -14.70 -2.43
C PRO A 129 9.04 -14.11 -3.56
N ASP A 130 9.81 -14.95 -4.24
CA ASP A 130 10.57 -14.64 -5.46
C ASP A 130 9.70 -14.54 -6.72
N HIS A 131 8.45 -15.01 -6.67
CA HIS A 131 7.44 -14.76 -7.70
C HIS A 131 6.94 -13.31 -7.59
N ILE A 132 7.56 -12.42 -8.35
CA ILE A 132 7.21 -11.00 -8.37
C ILE A 132 6.71 -10.59 -9.76
N LEU A 133 5.59 -9.89 -9.77
CA LEU A 133 4.96 -9.38 -10.98
C LEU A 133 4.90 -7.85 -10.93
N ALA A 134 5.43 -7.18 -11.94
CA ALA A 134 5.15 -5.76 -12.16
C ALA A 134 3.82 -5.63 -12.91
N LEU A 135 2.82 -5.06 -12.26
CA LEU A 135 1.52 -4.72 -12.82
C LEU A 135 1.45 -3.21 -13.13
N ASP A 136 0.78 -2.86 -14.22
CA ASP A 136 0.34 -1.50 -14.49
C ASP A 136 -0.51 -0.97 -13.33
N CYS A 137 0.03 0.01 -12.61
CA CYS A 137 -0.59 0.55 -11.41
C CYS A 137 -2.03 1.00 -11.71
N PRO A 138 -3.05 0.36 -11.12
CA PRO A 138 -4.46 0.68 -11.40
C PRO A 138 -4.81 2.15 -11.14
N CYS A 139 -4.15 2.77 -10.16
CA CYS A 139 -4.32 4.17 -9.84
C CYS A 139 -3.72 5.11 -10.90
N ARG A 140 -2.56 4.77 -11.48
CA ARG A 140 -1.95 5.55 -12.58
C ARG A 140 -2.76 5.36 -13.86
N ALA A 141 -3.07 4.11 -14.22
CA ALA A 141 -3.80 3.78 -15.44
C ALA A 141 -5.20 4.40 -15.51
N SER A 142 -5.82 4.69 -14.37
CA SER A 142 -7.13 5.37 -14.29
C SER A 142 -7.04 6.89 -14.15
N SER A 143 -5.83 7.46 -14.06
CA SER A 143 -5.63 8.91 -13.96
C SER A 143 -5.78 9.56 -15.34
N PRO A 144 -6.44 10.72 -15.46
CA PRO A 144 -6.47 11.48 -16.72
C PRO A 144 -5.06 11.96 -17.13
N ASN A 145 -4.21 12.25 -16.15
CA ASN A 145 -2.80 12.62 -16.33
C ASN A 145 -1.94 11.58 -15.58
N PRO A 146 -1.64 10.42 -16.21
CA PRO A 146 -0.94 9.35 -15.54
C PRO A 146 0.53 9.71 -15.32
N CYS A 147 0.99 9.54 -14.07
CA CYS A 147 2.40 9.57 -13.74
C CYS A 147 3.08 8.32 -14.39
N VAL A 148 4.27 8.47 -15.01
CA VAL A 148 4.98 7.40 -15.76
C VAL A 148 6.30 7.00 -15.08
N PRO A 149 6.77 5.74 -15.22
CA PRO A 149 6.14 4.60 -15.91
C PRO A 149 4.91 4.04 -15.18
N VAL A 150 4.03 3.31 -15.88
CA VAL A 150 2.78 2.78 -15.28
C VAL A 150 2.99 1.46 -14.54
N GLY A 151 3.84 0.57 -15.07
CA GLY A 151 4.17 -0.76 -14.53
C GLY A 151 5.03 -0.73 -13.26
N VAL A 152 4.48 -0.22 -12.16
CA VAL A 152 5.19 -0.01 -10.89
C VAL A 152 4.45 -0.57 -9.67
N CYS A 153 3.38 -1.34 -9.87
CA CYS A 153 2.69 -2.03 -8.79
C CYS A 153 3.26 -3.44 -8.67
N LEU A 154 4.01 -3.71 -7.60
CA LEU A 154 4.66 -4.99 -7.42
C LEU A 154 3.71 -5.93 -6.70
N ILE A 155 3.29 -7.01 -7.35
CA ILE A 155 2.55 -8.10 -6.72
C ILE A 155 3.57 -9.14 -6.28
N VAL A 156 3.52 -9.53 -5.01
CA VAL A 156 4.56 -10.36 -4.39
C VAL A 156 3.95 -11.66 -3.90
N GLY A 157 4.48 -12.78 -4.39
CA GLY A 157 4.12 -14.12 -3.97
C GLY A 157 2.80 -14.65 -4.52
N GLU A 158 2.59 -15.93 -4.26
CA GLU A 158 1.41 -16.67 -4.67
C GLU A 158 0.29 -16.63 -3.62
N PRO A 159 -0.98 -16.72 -4.05
CA PRO A 159 -1.45 -17.02 -5.40
C PRO A 159 -1.69 -15.76 -6.26
N PHE A 160 -1.34 -14.58 -5.76
CA PHE A 160 -1.75 -13.31 -6.36
C PHE A 160 -0.94 -12.97 -7.60
N ALA A 161 0.38 -13.22 -7.59
CA ALA A 161 1.24 -13.01 -8.73
C ALA A 161 0.79 -13.89 -9.92
N GLY A 162 0.62 -15.20 -9.71
CA GLY A 162 0.14 -16.12 -10.73
C GLY A 162 -1.26 -15.76 -11.24
N PHE A 163 -2.20 -15.43 -10.33
CA PHE A 163 -3.54 -14.99 -10.73
C PHE A 163 -3.50 -13.76 -11.63
N ILE A 164 -2.72 -12.73 -11.26
CA ILE A 164 -2.69 -11.49 -12.01
C ILE A 164 -2.01 -11.69 -13.37
N ALA A 165 -0.90 -12.44 -13.43
CA ALA A 165 -0.21 -12.77 -14.67
C ALA A 165 -1.16 -13.45 -15.69
N GLU A 166 -1.99 -14.36 -15.21
CA GLU A 166 -2.95 -15.09 -16.04
C GLU A 166 -4.09 -14.25 -16.61
N HIS A 167 -4.51 -13.21 -15.89
CA HIS A 167 -5.70 -12.44 -16.22
C HIS A 167 -5.40 -11.06 -16.81
N HIS A 168 -4.14 -10.62 -16.71
CA HIS A 168 -3.64 -9.33 -17.19
C HIS A 168 -2.31 -9.45 -17.95
N PRO A 169 -2.17 -10.36 -18.93
CA PRO A 169 -0.89 -10.60 -19.62
C PRO A 169 -0.38 -9.36 -20.37
N ASP A 170 -1.28 -8.49 -20.85
CA ASP A 170 -0.90 -7.26 -21.59
C ASP A 170 -0.57 -6.07 -20.67
N LYS A 171 -0.77 -6.23 -19.37
CA LYS A 171 -0.66 -5.15 -18.36
C LYS A 171 0.27 -5.53 -17.21
N SER A 172 0.88 -6.71 -17.29
CA SER A 172 1.76 -7.21 -16.26
C SER A 172 2.89 -8.02 -16.86
N ARG A 173 4.02 -8.08 -16.16
CA ARG A 173 5.18 -8.88 -16.54
C ARG A 173 5.85 -9.46 -15.30
N TRP A 174 6.38 -10.66 -15.43
CA TRP A 174 7.25 -11.25 -14.42
C TRP A 174 8.56 -10.48 -14.35
N ILE A 175 9.05 -10.29 -13.13
CA ILE A 175 10.28 -9.53 -12.86
C ILE A 175 11.14 -10.30 -11.85
N THR A 176 12.45 -10.05 -11.88
CA THR A 176 13.37 -10.57 -10.86
C THR A 176 13.31 -9.73 -9.59
N GLN A 177 13.87 -10.23 -8.49
CA GLN A 177 14.05 -9.45 -7.25
C GLN A 177 14.97 -8.23 -7.47
N GLU A 178 15.94 -8.32 -8.38
CA GLU A 178 16.80 -7.20 -8.78
C GLU A 178 15.98 -6.13 -9.49
N GLU A 179 15.21 -6.49 -10.52
CA GLU A 179 14.33 -5.56 -11.22
C GLU A 179 13.29 -4.92 -10.28
N ALA A 180 12.78 -5.68 -9.30
CA ALA A 180 11.89 -5.16 -8.28
C ALA A 180 12.56 -4.06 -7.44
N GLN A 181 13.81 -4.27 -7.01
CA GLN A 181 14.59 -3.27 -6.28
C GLN A 181 14.89 -2.04 -7.14
N ASP A 182 15.17 -2.22 -8.43
CA ASP A 182 15.38 -1.11 -9.36
C ASP A 182 14.13 -0.25 -9.53
N ILE A 183 12.96 -0.88 -9.65
CA ILE A 183 11.67 -0.15 -9.67
C ILE A 183 11.49 0.63 -8.37
N LEU A 184 11.70 0.01 -7.21
CA LEU A 184 11.59 0.69 -5.91
C LEU A 184 12.54 1.88 -5.83
N LYS A 185 13.81 1.71 -6.19
CA LYS A 185 14.80 2.78 -6.18
C LYS A 185 14.41 3.92 -7.13
N ALA A 186 14.06 3.61 -8.37
CA ALA A 186 13.71 4.60 -9.37
C ALA A 186 12.45 5.40 -8.96
N GLU A 187 11.47 4.75 -8.34
CA GLU A 187 10.27 5.40 -7.82
C GLU A 187 10.55 6.25 -6.59
N HIS A 188 11.42 5.80 -5.68
CA HIS A 188 11.91 6.62 -4.57
C HIS A 188 12.63 7.86 -5.08
N ASP A 189 13.47 7.71 -6.11
CA ASP A 189 14.22 8.80 -6.71
C ASP A 189 13.30 9.84 -7.39
N ARG A 190 12.16 9.40 -7.94
CA ARG A 190 11.08 10.28 -8.44
C ARG A 190 10.30 10.98 -7.32
N GLY A 191 10.54 10.62 -6.06
CA GLY A 191 9.86 11.19 -4.89
C GLY A 191 8.53 10.51 -4.56
N HIS A 192 8.35 9.27 -5.02
CA HIS A 192 7.17 8.46 -4.70
C HIS A 192 7.36 7.67 -3.41
N VAL A 193 6.24 7.26 -2.81
CA VAL A 193 6.20 6.60 -1.50
C VAL A 193 5.81 5.14 -1.67
N HIS A 194 6.60 4.26 -1.08
CA HIS A 194 6.32 2.83 -1.02
C HIS A 194 5.27 2.52 0.05
N HIS A 195 4.32 1.67 -0.30
CA HIS A 195 3.32 1.17 0.64
C HIS A 195 3.17 -0.34 0.48
N ALA A 196 3.27 -1.08 1.58
CA ALA A 196 2.82 -2.47 1.63
C ALA A 196 1.29 -2.48 1.80
N PHE A 197 0.58 -3.04 0.84
CA PHE A 197 -0.88 -3.10 0.86
C PHE A 197 -1.39 -4.46 1.33
N PHE A 198 -2.44 -4.37 2.14
CA PHE A 198 -3.15 -5.49 2.72
C PHE A 198 -4.63 -5.33 2.43
N LYS A 199 -5.32 -6.45 2.20
CA LYS A 199 -6.75 -6.41 1.93
C LYS A 199 -7.45 -7.67 2.43
N ASP A 200 -8.63 -7.48 3.01
CA ASP A 200 -9.46 -8.56 3.51
C ASP A 200 -9.88 -9.54 2.40
N VAL A 201 -10.12 -9.04 1.19
CA VAL A 201 -10.44 -9.90 0.03
C VAL A 201 -9.21 -10.40 -0.72
N MET A 202 -8.02 -10.03 -0.27
CA MET A 202 -6.75 -10.63 -0.69
C MET A 202 -6.26 -11.58 0.41
N LEU A 203 -7.13 -12.50 0.83
CA LEU A 203 -6.89 -13.47 1.89
C LEU A 203 -6.48 -12.85 3.24
N GLY A 204 -6.78 -11.57 3.47
CA GLY A 204 -6.53 -10.90 4.75
C GLY A 204 -5.04 -10.65 5.00
N ARG A 205 -4.24 -10.62 3.93
CA ARG A 205 -2.79 -10.53 4.03
C ARG A 205 -2.17 -9.55 3.04
N PHE A 206 -0.89 -9.31 3.24
CA PHE A 206 -0.04 -8.60 2.31
C PHE A 206 -0.04 -9.27 0.94
N TYR A 207 -0.11 -8.47 -0.13
CA TYR A 207 -0.08 -8.99 -1.50
C TYR A 207 0.66 -8.07 -2.49
N ALA A 208 0.85 -6.79 -2.16
CA ALA A 208 1.45 -5.84 -3.09
C ALA A 208 2.27 -4.75 -2.41
N ILE A 209 3.32 -4.31 -3.10
CA ILE A 209 4.01 -3.05 -2.83
C ILE A 209 3.65 -2.06 -3.93
N CYS A 210 3.01 -0.96 -3.54
CA CYS A 210 2.67 0.11 -4.46
C CYS A 210 3.65 1.28 -4.34
N ASN A 211 4.06 1.81 -5.50
CA ASN A 211 4.91 2.99 -5.64
C ASN A 211 4.06 4.24 -5.91
N CYS A 212 3.58 4.86 -4.83
CA CYS A 212 2.49 5.82 -4.86
C CYS A 212 2.95 7.27 -4.97
N CYS A 213 2.16 8.02 -5.73
CA CYS A 213 2.28 9.46 -5.92
C CYS A 213 0.95 10.11 -5.56
N SER A 214 0.99 11.31 -4.99
CA SER A 214 -0.22 12.02 -4.59
C SER A 214 -1.08 12.46 -5.79
N CYS A 215 -0.48 12.60 -6.99
CA CYS A 215 -1.18 12.84 -8.26
C CYS A 215 -2.23 11.74 -8.55
N CYS A 216 -1.83 10.46 -8.44
CA CYS A 216 -2.63 9.35 -8.94
C CYS A 216 -3.21 8.45 -7.85
N CYS A 217 -2.57 8.30 -6.69
CA CYS A 217 -2.92 7.25 -5.75
C CYS A 217 -4.28 7.49 -5.06
N GLY A 218 -5.22 6.56 -5.26
CA GLY A 218 -6.53 6.60 -4.62
C GLY A 218 -6.46 6.46 -3.09
N ALA A 219 -5.56 5.64 -2.56
CA ALA A 219 -5.39 5.48 -1.11
C ALA A 219 -4.87 6.76 -0.44
N MET A 220 -3.91 7.47 -1.08
CA MET A 220 -3.42 8.75 -0.58
C MET A 220 -4.51 9.83 -0.63
N GLN A 221 -5.33 9.85 -1.68
CA GLN A 221 -6.45 10.79 -1.80
C GLN A 221 -7.52 10.52 -0.74
N ALA A 222 -7.89 9.25 -0.53
CA ALA A 222 -8.82 8.85 0.52
C ALA A 222 -8.30 9.19 1.92
N HIS A 223 -7.00 8.94 2.18
CA HIS A 223 -6.32 9.32 3.43
C HIS A 223 -6.37 10.82 3.68
N ARG A 224 -6.04 11.63 2.68
CA ARG A 224 -6.16 13.10 2.76
C ARG A 224 -7.61 13.56 2.96
N GLY A 225 -8.57 12.82 2.40
CA GLY A 225 -10.00 13.05 2.56
C GLY A 225 -10.59 12.54 3.88
N GLY A 226 -9.76 12.10 4.84
CA GLY A 226 -10.19 11.68 6.18
C GLY A 226 -10.53 10.20 6.34
N THR A 227 -10.44 9.39 5.28
CA THR A 227 -10.57 7.93 5.40
C THR A 227 -9.19 7.34 5.70
N PRO A 228 -8.92 6.74 6.87
CA PRO A 228 -7.57 6.40 7.32
C PRO A 228 -6.97 5.18 6.58
N MET A 229 -6.80 5.27 5.27
CA MET A 229 -6.36 4.18 4.38
C MET A 229 -4.87 3.81 4.53
N LEU A 230 -4.09 4.63 5.23
CA LEU A 230 -2.64 4.49 5.31
C LEU A 230 -2.20 4.57 6.77
N ALA A 231 -1.38 3.61 7.20
CA ALA A 231 -0.68 3.64 8.47
C ALA A 231 0.73 4.26 8.29
N SER A 232 1.16 5.02 9.29
CA SER A 232 2.51 5.60 9.37
C SER A 232 3.57 4.50 9.37
N SER A 233 4.79 4.81 8.89
CA SER A 233 5.93 3.89 8.92
C SER A 233 6.47 3.57 10.33
N GLY A 234 5.98 4.24 11.37
CA GLY A 234 6.58 4.18 12.72
C GLY A 234 7.75 5.15 12.90
N TYR A 235 7.93 6.11 11.98
CA TYR A 235 8.91 7.17 12.02
C TYR A 235 8.28 8.55 11.78
N VAL A 236 8.96 9.59 12.23
CA VAL A 236 8.63 10.99 11.95
C VAL A 236 9.89 11.71 11.48
N CYS A 237 9.72 12.59 10.50
CA CYS A 237 10.81 13.42 10.00
C CYS A 237 11.04 14.61 10.94
N ALA A 238 12.30 14.93 11.21
CA ALA A 238 12.73 16.13 11.92
C ALA A 238 13.67 16.94 11.03
N MET A 239 13.59 18.27 11.15
CA MET A 239 14.44 19.21 10.42
C MET A 239 15.42 19.87 11.36
N ASP A 240 16.70 19.82 11.00
CA ASP A 240 17.77 20.61 11.57
C ASP A 240 17.74 22.01 10.93
N ARG A 241 17.38 23.02 11.72
CA ARG A 241 17.25 24.40 11.24
C ARG A 241 18.60 25.08 11.01
N GLU A 242 19.67 24.65 11.66
CA GLU A 242 21.00 25.23 11.48
C GLU A 242 21.59 24.83 10.12
N ARG A 243 21.27 23.63 9.64
CA ARG A 243 21.69 23.13 8.32
C ARG A 243 20.74 23.49 7.19
N CYS A 244 19.52 23.92 7.50
CA CYS A 244 18.51 24.22 6.49
C CYS A 244 18.77 25.57 5.84
N VAL A 245 18.88 25.58 4.51
CA VAL A 245 19.02 26.81 3.68
C VAL A 245 17.68 27.26 3.07
N ASP A 246 16.56 26.74 3.59
CA ASP A 246 15.18 27.07 3.19
C ASP A 246 14.84 26.97 1.69
N CYS A 247 15.56 26.13 0.93
CA CYS A 247 15.34 25.94 -0.51
C CYS A 247 13.99 25.32 -0.91
N GLY A 248 13.25 24.70 0.01
CA GLY A 248 11.91 24.14 -0.23
C GLY A 248 11.85 22.83 -1.02
N LEU A 249 12.98 22.27 -1.47
CA LEU A 249 12.99 21.01 -2.24
C LEU A 249 12.35 19.83 -1.48
N CYS A 250 12.56 19.75 -0.16
CA CYS A 250 11.92 18.73 0.66
C CYS A 250 10.39 18.84 0.67
N ALA A 251 9.85 20.07 0.61
CA ALA A 251 8.42 20.33 0.60
C ALA A 251 7.78 19.92 -0.72
N SER A 252 8.45 20.17 -1.86
CA SER A 252 7.93 19.77 -3.18
C SER A 252 7.85 18.25 -3.36
N HIS A 253 8.72 17.48 -2.68
CA HIS A 253 8.67 16.01 -2.68
C HIS A 253 7.79 15.41 -1.58
N CYS A 254 7.22 16.21 -0.68
CA CYS A 254 6.39 15.71 0.41
C CYS A 254 4.97 15.34 -0.08
N GLN A 255 4.76 14.06 -0.43
CA GLN A 255 3.47 13.56 -0.93
C GLN A 255 2.29 13.70 0.09
N PHE A 256 2.61 13.89 1.37
CA PHE A 256 1.65 14.06 2.46
C PHE A 256 1.46 15.52 2.90
N GLN A 257 2.13 16.48 2.23
CA GLN A 257 2.06 17.91 2.57
C GLN A 257 2.41 18.20 4.05
N ALA A 258 3.30 17.38 4.62
CA ALA A 258 3.75 17.48 5.99
C ALA A 258 4.85 18.52 6.18
N ILE A 259 5.46 19.04 5.12
CA ILE A 259 6.45 20.12 5.20
C ILE A 259 5.80 21.38 4.64
N GLN A 260 5.69 22.41 5.47
CA GLN A 260 4.94 23.62 5.16
C GLN A 260 5.74 24.86 5.55
N ARG A 261 5.46 25.97 4.87
CA ARG A 261 6.08 27.25 5.19
C ARG A 261 5.45 27.82 6.46
N ARG A 262 6.27 28.19 7.44
CA ARG A 262 5.86 28.83 8.70
C ARG A 262 6.86 29.94 8.99
N GLY A 263 6.36 31.17 9.06
CA GLY A 263 7.22 32.35 9.11
C GLY A 263 8.08 32.48 7.86
N ASP A 264 9.38 32.66 8.06
CA ASP A 264 10.40 32.76 7.01
C ASP A 264 10.89 31.41 6.49
N GLY A 265 10.74 30.33 7.26
CA GLY A 265 11.29 29.01 6.97
C GLY A 265 10.30 27.88 6.68
N TRP A 266 10.87 26.71 6.37
CA TRP A 266 10.13 25.45 6.27
C TRP A 266 10.13 24.67 7.58
N GLU A 267 8.98 24.08 7.93
CA GLU A 267 8.82 23.27 9.13
C GLU A 267 8.10 21.94 8.83
N VAL A 268 8.43 20.90 9.60
CA VAL A 268 7.76 19.61 9.54
C VAL A 268 6.57 19.59 10.49
N ASN A 269 5.36 19.47 9.94
CA ASN A 269 4.19 19.06 10.70
C ASN A 269 4.30 17.57 11.03
N ALA A 270 4.71 17.29 12.27
CA ALA A 270 4.85 15.92 12.77
C ALA A 270 3.53 15.14 12.63
N VAL A 271 2.37 15.73 12.89
CA VAL A 271 1.06 15.03 12.83
C VAL A 271 0.77 14.52 11.43
N ALA A 272 1.01 15.33 10.39
CA ALA A 272 0.81 14.94 9.00
C ALA A 272 1.93 14.04 8.43
N CYS A 273 3.09 14.01 9.07
CA CYS A 273 4.24 13.24 8.59
C CYS A 273 3.99 11.74 8.70
N MET A 274 4.03 11.03 7.57
CA MET A 274 3.88 9.57 7.54
C MET A 274 5.21 8.80 7.63
N GLY A 275 6.33 9.52 7.73
CA GLY A 275 7.66 8.93 7.89
C GLY A 275 8.15 8.15 6.68
N CYS A 276 7.89 8.60 5.44
CA CYS A 276 8.31 7.84 4.24
C CYS A 276 9.81 8.00 3.87
N GLY A 277 10.50 8.98 4.43
CA GLY A 277 11.93 9.22 4.17
C GLY A 277 12.27 9.86 2.82
N VAL A 278 11.31 10.07 1.92
CA VAL A 278 11.57 10.70 0.61
C VAL A 278 12.21 12.08 0.76
N CYS A 279 11.72 12.93 1.67
CA CYS A 279 12.30 14.25 1.85
C CYS A 279 13.75 14.23 2.38
N VAL A 280 14.13 13.19 3.12
CA VAL A 280 15.50 12.99 3.61
C VAL A 280 16.45 12.75 2.43
N SER A 281 16.09 11.84 1.50
CA SER A 281 16.92 11.56 0.32
C SER A 281 16.99 12.71 -0.68
N LYS A 282 16.09 13.70 -0.58
CA LYS A 282 16.05 14.89 -1.45
C LYS A 282 16.67 16.13 -0.82
N CYS A 283 17.16 16.08 0.41
CA CYS A 283 17.76 17.24 1.05
C CYS A 283 19.27 17.32 0.72
N PRO A 284 19.74 18.26 -0.11
CA PRO A 284 21.15 18.38 -0.45
C PRO A 284 22.01 18.79 0.76
N GLN A 285 21.40 19.45 1.75
CA GLN A 285 22.07 19.85 2.98
C GLN A 285 22.09 18.74 4.05
N ALA A 286 21.41 17.62 3.79
CA ALA A 286 21.14 16.56 4.77
C ALA A 286 20.61 17.12 6.11
N ALA A 287 19.75 18.14 6.03
CA ALA A 287 19.11 18.82 7.16
C ALA A 287 17.86 18.08 7.67
N LEU A 288 17.52 16.92 7.12
CA LEU A 288 16.35 16.13 7.50
C LEU A 288 16.79 14.74 7.95
N ASN A 289 16.15 14.22 9.00
CA ASN A 289 16.37 12.87 9.50
C ASN A 289 15.04 12.21 9.91
N LEU A 290 15.02 10.88 9.98
CA LEU A 290 13.88 10.12 10.48
C LEU A 290 14.19 9.60 11.89
N GLY A 291 13.34 9.96 12.86
CA GLY A 291 13.36 9.40 14.20
C GLY A 291 12.25 8.37 14.40
N ARG A 292 12.53 7.30 15.16
CA ARG A 292 11.49 6.33 15.58
C ARG A 292 10.42 7.06 16.39
N ALA A 293 9.15 6.75 16.11
CA ALA A 293 8.00 7.28 16.83
C ALA A 293 7.12 6.11 17.31
N PRO A 294 7.41 5.50 18.46
CA PRO A 294 6.72 4.28 18.94
C PRO A 294 5.20 4.41 19.01
N HIS A 295 4.69 5.62 19.33
CA HIS A 295 3.26 5.91 19.36
C HIS A 295 2.57 5.87 17.98
N ARG A 296 3.32 5.62 16.89
CA ARG A 296 2.82 5.49 15.50
C ARG A 296 2.93 4.07 14.95
N GLY A 297 3.07 3.09 15.83
CA GLY A 297 3.21 1.68 15.51
C GLY A 297 4.63 1.29 15.10
N ASP A 298 4.85 -0.01 15.01
CA ASP A 298 6.15 -0.56 14.63
C ASP A 298 6.40 -0.47 13.12
N PRO A 299 7.67 -0.40 12.68
CA PRO A 299 8.02 -0.43 11.28
C PRO A 299 7.72 -1.80 10.72
N LEU A 300 7.34 -1.84 9.45
CA LEU A 300 7.34 -3.09 8.71
C LEU A 300 8.75 -3.37 8.19
N ASP A 301 9.67 -3.72 9.09
CA ASP A 301 10.97 -4.30 8.75
C ASP A 301 10.85 -5.82 8.84
N ILE A 302 10.75 -6.48 7.68
CA ILE A 302 10.51 -7.91 7.61
C ILE A 302 11.62 -8.74 8.27
N GLN A 303 12.88 -8.30 8.17
CA GLN A 303 14.01 -9.02 8.74
C GLN A 303 14.02 -8.91 10.26
N GLU A 304 13.71 -7.72 10.78
CA GLU A 304 13.58 -7.52 12.23
C GLU A 304 12.43 -8.37 12.79
N ILE A 305 11.28 -8.39 12.11
CA ILE A 305 10.13 -9.20 12.53
C ILE A 305 10.47 -10.70 12.49
N MET A 306 11.12 -11.18 11.43
CA MET A 306 11.57 -12.56 11.32
C MET A 306 12.55 -12.91 12.44
N THR A 307 13.52 -12.04 12.72
CA THR A 307 14.50 -12.22 13.80
C THR A 307 13.81 -12.30 15.16
N ARG A 308 12.89 -11.37 15.47
CA ARG A 308 12.11 -11.39 16.73
C ARG A 308 11.27 -12.66 16.89
N ARG A 309 10.92 -13.34 15.80
CA ARG A 309 10.15 -14.58 15.78
C ARG A 309 11.01 -15.84 15.67
N GLY A 310 12.35 -15.73 15.71
CA GLY A 310 13.26 -16.87 15.58
C GLY A 310 13.25 -17.50 14.18
N LEU A 311 12.90 -16.72 13.16
CA LEU A 311 12.83 -17.13 11.76
C LEU A 311 13.99 -16.52 10.95
N SER A 312 15.16 -16.26 11.54
CA SER A 312 16.35 -15.74 10.84
C SER A 312 17.01 -16.79 9.96
#